data_AF-A0A2A7WVX2-F1
#
_entry.id   AF-A0A2A7WVX2-F1
#
_cell.length_a   1.000
_cell.length_b   1.000
_cell.length_c   1.000
_cell.angle_alpha   90.00
_cell.angle_beta   90.00
_cell.angle_gamma   90.00
#
_symmetry.space_group_name_H-M   'P 1'
#
loop_
_entity.id
_entity.type
_entity.pdbx_description
1 polymer ?
#
loop_
_entity_poly.entity_id
_entity_poly.type
_entity_poly.pdbx_seq_one_letter_code
_entity_poly.pdbx_strand_id
1 'polypeptide(L)' 'MFKTKKIAELGDHILFKNGIKGIVVKVNENTVIVNIVENKSFLEFEGNRTVVAHKNYKVIDA' A
#
# COMPACT_ATOMS: atom_id res chain seq x y z
N MET A 1 3.31 -21.71 -1.98
CA MET A 1 1.87 -21.55 -2.26
C MET A 1 1.55 -20.07 -2.09
N PHE A 2 1.48 -19.28 -3.17
CA PHE A 2 1.22 -17.84 -3.07
C PHE A 2 -0.31 -17.63 -3.07
N LYS A 3 -0.90 -17.45 -1.89
CA LYS A 3 -2.29 -16.97 -1.79
C LYS A 3 -2.32 -15.57 -2.39
N THR A 4 -3.01 -15.37 -3.50
CA THR A 4 -3.33 -14.04 -4.05
C THR A 4 -4.34 -13.37 -3.12
N LYS A 5 -3.83 -12.78 -2.05
CA LYS A 5 -4.62 -12.04 -1.07
C LYS A 5 -5.12 -10.76 -1.72
N LYS A 6 -6.45 -10.60 -1.82
CA LYS A 6 -7.09 -9.44 -2.48
C LYS A 6 -7.08 -8.19 -1.60
N ILE A 7 -7.08 -8.35 -0.28
CA ILE A 7 -7.14 -7.27 0.71
C ILE A 7 -5.89 -7.37 1.59
N ALA A 8 -5.20 -6.27 1.84
CA ALA A 8 -3.97 -6.26 2.62
C ALA A 8 -4.31 -6.28 4.12
N GLU A 9 -3.43 -6.87 4.94
CA GLU A 9 -3.49 -6.78 6.40
C GLU A 9 -2.48 -5.77 6.93
N LEU A 10 -2.54 -5.49 8.22
CA LEU A 10 -1.57 -4.64 8.90
C LEU A 10 -0.17 -5.27 8.79
N GLY A 11 0.81 -4.50 8.33
CA GLY A 11 2.18 -4.95 8.08
C GLY A 11 2.47 -5.34 6.64
N ASP A 12 1.46 -5.67 5.83
CA ASP A 12 1.66 -6.07 4.43
C ASP A 12 2.35 -4.96 3.62
N HIS A 13 3.20 -5.36 2.68
CA HIS A 13 3.75 -4.46 1.68
C HIS A 13 2.87 -4.41 0.45
N ILE A 14 2.52 -3.19 0.02
CA ILE A 14 1.73 -2.96 -1.18
C ILE A 14 2.50 -2.13 -2.20
N LEU A 15 2.26 -2.42 -3.48
CA LEU A 15 2.69 -1.62 -4.62
C LEU A 15 1.49 -0.91 -5.23
N PHE A 16 1.57 0.40 -5.36
CA PHE A 16 0.53 1.24 -5.95
C PHE A 16 1.15 2.37 -6.78
N LYS A 17 0.31 3.06 -7.57
CA LYS A 17 0.69 4.16 -8.48
C LYS A 17 2.04 3.94 -9.19
N ASN A 18 2.14 2.80 -9.89
CA ASN A 18 3.27 2.40 -10.73
C ASN A 18 4.67 2.77 -10.18
N GLY A 19 5.02 2.25 -9.00
CA GLY A 19 6.36 2.38 -8.44
C GLY A 19 6.44 2.92 -7.02
N ILE A 20 5.30 3.07 -6.34
CA ILE A 20 5.26 3.49 -4.93
C ILE A 20 4.99 2.27 -4.07
N LYS A 21 5.89 2.01 -3.12
CA LYS A 21 5.75 0.94 -2.14
C LYS A 21 5.38 1.52 -0.80
N GLY A 22 4.44 0.89 -0.11
CA GLY A 22 4.05 1.27 1.23
C GLY A 22 3.79 0.07 2.13
N ILE A 23 3.96 0.28 3.43
CA ILE A 23 3.61 -0.67 4.49
C ILE A 23 2.24 -0.29 5.04
N VAL A 24 1.32 -1.25 5.11
CA VAL A 24 -0.03 -1.01 5.64
C VAL A 24 0.02 -0.82 7.15
N VAL A 25 -0.46 0.35 7.60
CA VAL A 25 -0.54 0.69 9.04
C VAL A 25 -1.99 0.72 9.55
N LYS A 26 -2.97 0.76 8.65
CA LYS A 26 -4.40 0.65 9.00
C LYS A 26 -5.19 0.12 7.81
N VAL A 27 -6.13 -0.78 8.08
CA VAL A 27 -7.10 -1.28 7.10
C VAL A 27 -8.47 -0.72 7.47
N ASN A 28 -9.16 -0.11 6.50
CA ASN A 28 -10.56 0.31 6.58
C ASN A 28 -11.37 -0.51 5.57
N GLU A 29 -12.69 -0.33 5.54
CA GLU A 29 -13.58 -1.11 4.66
C GLU A 29 -13.24 -1.00 3.17
N ASN A 30 -12.84 0.19 2.70
CA ASN A 30 -12.61 0.46 1.28
C ASN A 30 -11.16 0.89 0.96
N THR A 31 -10.37 1.14 1.99
CA THR A 31 -9.05 1.76 1.87
C THR A 31 -8.08 1.22 2.89
N VAL A 32 -6.79 1.33 2.57
CA VAL A 32 -5.70 1.17 3.53
C VAL A 32 -4.98 2.50 3.71
N ILE A 33 -4.46 2.71 4.90
CA ILE A 33 -3.49 3.77 5.16
C ILE A 33 -2.11 3.13 5.17
N VAL A 34 -1.17 3.72 4.44
CA VAL A 34 0.18 3.19 4.29
C VAL A 34 1.25 4.24 4.58
N ASN A 35 2.35 3.78 5.15
CA ASN A 35 3.59 4.56 5.21
C ASN A 35 4.43 4.25 3.97
N ILE A 36 4.90 5.28 3.28
CA ILE A 36 5.72 5.19 2.08
C ILE A 36 7.12 4.73 2.45
N VAL A 37 7.58 3.65 1.83
CA VAL A 37 8.95 3.11 1.99
C VAL A 37 9.80 3.30 0.73
N GLU A 38 9.18 3.34 -0.45
CA GLU A 38 9.87 3.62 -1.71
C GLU A 38 8.95 4.47 -2.58
N ASN A 39 9.46 5.58 -3.10
CA ASN A 39 8.74 6.45 -4.01
C ASN A 39 9.59 6.76 -5.23
N LYS A 40 9.31 6.07 -6.34
CA LYS A 40 9.96 6.31 -7.64
C LYS A 40 9.20 7.32 -8.51
N SER A 41 8.24 8.03 -7.93
CA SER A 41 7.43 9.03 -8.62
C SER A 41 7.81 10.44 -8.16
N PHE A 42 7.28 11.45 -8.86
CA PHE A 42 7.41 12.87 -8.48
C PHE A 42 6.36 13.32 -7.45
N LEU A 43 5.58 12.39 -6.88
CA LEU A 43 4.54 12.72 -5.91
C LEU A 43 5.16 12.94 -4.53
N GLU A 44 4.80 14.03 -3.87
CA GLU A 44 5.16 14.25 -2.47
C GLU A 44 4.04 13.75 -1.55
N PHE A 45 4.42 13.13 -0.45
CA PHE A 45 3.50 12.62 0.57
C PHE A 45 3.81 13.27 1.89
N GLU A 46 2.89 14.08 2.40
CA GLU A 46 3.03 14.68 3.72
C GLU A 46 3.18 13.58 4.78
N GLY A 47 4.24 13.69 5.61
CA GLY A 47 4.54 12.71 6.65
C GLY A 47 4.83 11.29 6.12
N ASN A 48 5.18 11.13 4.84
CA ASN A 48 5.37 9.83 4.19
C ASN A 48 4.16 8.90 4.37
N ARG A 49 2.94 9.43 4.36
CA ARG A 49 1.72 8.64 4.57
C ARG A 49 0.66 8.95 3.52
N THR A 50 -0.11 7.94 3.13
CA THR A 50 -1.21 8.14 2.19
C THR A 50 -2.32 7.11 2.36
N VAL A 51 -3.47 7.38 1.74
CA VAL A 51 -4.64 6.50 1.71
C VAL A 51 -4.77 5.91 0.32
N VAL A 52 -4.91 4.58 0.23
CA VAL A 52 -5.01 3.86 -1.03
C VAL A 52 -6.25 2.96 -1.02
N ALA A 53 -7.07 3.03 -2.07
CA ALA A 53 -8.24 2.16 -2.20
C ALA A 53 -7.82 0.70 -2.48
N HIS A 54 -8.59 -0.28 -2.00
CA HIS A 54 -8.30 -1.70 -2.23
C HIS A 54 -8.15 -2.09 -3.71
N LYS A 55 -8.86 -1.39 -4.60
CA LYS A 55 -8.76 -1.59 -6.05
C LYS A 55 -7.49 -1.02 -6.71
N ASN A 56 -6.68 -0.23 -5.99
CA ASN A 56 -5.59 0.56 -6.55
C ASN A 56 -4.18 0.07 -6.13
N TYR A 57 -4.06 -1.11 -5.54
CA TYR A 57 -2.75 -1.67 -5.16
C TYR A 57 -2.67 -3.18 -5.40
N LYS A 58 -1.44 -3.71 -5.32
CA LYS A 58 -1.15 -5.15 -5.25
C LYS A 58 -0.35 -5.46 -4.00
N VAL A 59 -0.71 -6.51 -3.25
CA VAL A 59 0.13 -7.01 -2.15
C VAL A 59 1.35 -7.70 -2.77
N ILE A 60 2.55 -7.33 -2.33
CA ILE A 60 3.82 -7.83 -2.89
C ILE A 60 4.66 -8.59 -1.86
N ASP A 61 4.37 -8.42 -0.56
CA ASP A 61 5.00 -9.14 0.54
C ASP A 61 3.99 -9.20 1.70
N ALA A 62 3.91 -10.34 2.39
CA ALA A 62 2.93 -10.63 3.44
C ALA A 62 3.58 -11.39 4.60
#